data_AF-A0A4R7JQM8-F1
#
_entry.id   AF-A0A4R7JQM8-F1
#
_cell.length_a   1.000
_cell.length_b   1.000
_cell.length_c   1.000
_cell.angle_alpha   90.00
_cell.angle_beta   90.00
_cell.angle_gamma   90.00
#
_symmetry.space_group_name_H-M   'P 1'
#
loop_
_entity.id
_entity.type
_entity.pdbx_description
1 polymer ?
#
loop_
_entity_poly.entity_id
_entity_poly.type
_entity_poly.pdbx_seq_one_letter_code
_entity_poly.pdbx_strand_id
1 'polypeptide(L)'
;MTPTTSAPPPASAPTACPPAGVHVGTAVPLRVRDVDTDQIIPARFCTNTERTGFADGLFADRRADDSGFVLDDPRHRGASVIVAAENFGTGSSREAAVWALAEHGIRVVLSPRFGDIFRANAWFNGLYAVTVPQSFVDAVWRAVDADPATEVRVDLADLTVTGAGIVQPFALDADTQIRLLRGQDAIGATLHHEDDVRAYETHRAPTPTTTARFPAAGPRRARRPRPAQETPMSPEDRVHALYRRIDEGDFAGFAALFHEDAVYHRPGSPALVGRDAIEAYYRDERTVADGTHTLSRVLLSDGALAVDGAFSGHLTDGREQAHRFAEIFEFGPDGLFTRRDSFLFVLNF
;
A
#
# COMPACT_ATOMS: atom_id res chain seq x y z
N MET A 1 -52.63 -6.87 15.05
CA MET A 1 -51.73 -7.49 14.07
C MET A 1 -51.55 -6.52 12.92
N THR A 2 -50.55 -5.64 13.04
CA THR A 2 -50.11 -4.75 11.96
C THR A 2 -49.09 -5.52 11.11
N PRO A 3 -49.22 -5.55 9.78
CA PRO A 3 -48.25 -6.25 8.94
C PRO A 3 -47.01 -5.37 8.83
N THR A 4 -45.86 -5.88 9.28
CA THR A 4 -44.56 -5.27 9.03
C THR A 4 -44.17 -5.58 7.59
N THR A 5 -44.30 -4.58 6.71
CA THR A 5 -43.73 -4.64 5.36
C THR A 5 -42.22 -4.59 5.48
N SER A 6 -41.56 -5.72 5.23
CA SER A 6 -40.10 -5.79 5.09
C SER A 6 -39.69 -4.96 3.88
N ALA A 7 -38.81 -3.99 4.08
CA ALA A 7 -38.13 -3.31 2.98
C ALA A 7 -37.33 -4.33 2.14
N PRO A 8 -37.20 -4.12 0.82
CA PRO A 8 -36.35 -4.96 -0.01
C PRO A 8 -34.87 -4.78 0.41
N PRO A 9 -34.02 -5.80 0.24
CA PRO A 9 -32.61 -5.68 0.56
C PRO A 9 -31.96 -4.58 -0.30
N PRO A 10 -30.97 -3.84 0.22
CA PRO A 10 -30.25 -2.84 -0.56
C PRO A 10 -29.59 -3.52 -1.77
N ALA A 11 -29.69 -2.87 -2.93
CA ALA A 11 -29.02 -3.32 -4.15
C ALA A 11 -27.52 -3.48 -3.87
N SER A 12 -27.00 -4.68 -4.12
CA SER A 12 -25.58 -4.97 -3.99
C SER A 12 -24.79 -4.03 -4.90
N ALA A 13 -23.76 -3.37 -4.34
CA ALA A 13 -22.84 -2.55 -5.11
C ALA A 13 -22.30 -3.36 -6.30
N PRO A 14 -22.13 -2.76 -7.49
CA PRO A 14 -21.67 -3.47 -8.67
C PRO A 14 -20.30 -4.09 -8.38
N THR A 15 -20.20 -5.42 -8.51
CA THR A 15 -18.97 -6.20 -8.41
C THR A 15 -17.89 -5.53 -9.25
N ALA A 16 -16.89 -4.94 -8.59
CA ALA A 16 -16.02 -3.92 -9.18
C ALA A 16 -14.94 -4.46 -10.13
N CYS A 17 -14.84 -5.78 -10.33
CA CYS A 17 -13.80 -6.36 -11.16
C CYS A 17 -14.38 -6.97 -12.45
N PRO A 18 -13.91 -6.57 -13.65
CA PRO A 18 -14.26 -7.26 -14.88
C PRO A 18 -13.79 -8.73 -14.82
N PRO A 19 -14.56 -9.67 -15.39
CA PRO A 19 -14.22 -11.09 -15.38
C PRO A 19 -12.89 -11.32 -16.13
N ALA A 20 -11.97 -12.05 -15.49
CA ALA A 20 -10.65 -12.47 -16.00
C ALA A 20 -9.48 -11.46 -15.92
N GLY A 21 -9.61 -10.33 -15.20
CA GLY A 21 -8.50 -9.37 -15.07
C GLY A 21 -8.06 -8.75 -16.40
N VAL A 22 -8.96 -8.77 -17.38
CA VAL A 22 -8.79 -8.13 -18.68
C VAL A 22 -9.93 -7.12 -18.82
N HIS A 23 -9.59 -5.89 -19.19
CA HIS A 23 -10.57 -4.89 -19.57
C HIS A 23 -10.32 -4.43 -21.00
N VAL A 24 -11.35 -4.45 -21.84
CA VAL A 24 -11.34 -3.85 -23.18
C VAL A 24 -12.44 -2.80 -23.20
N GLY A 25 -12.12 -1.59 -23.64
CA GLY A 25 -13.10 -0.52 -23.75
C GLY A 25 -12.65 0.61 -24.65
N THR A 26 -13.62 1.37 -25.13
CA THR A 26 -13.35 2.58 -25.93
C THR A 26 -12.74 3.67 -25.05
N ALA A 27 -11.76 4.37 -25.63
CA ALA A 27 -10.99 5.39 -24.95
C ALA A 27 -11.59 6.80 -25.14
N VAL A 28 -11.47 7.62 -24.10
CA VAL A 28 -11.85 9.03 -24.11
C VAL A 28 -10.65 9.91 -23.71
N PRO A 29 -10.31 10.95 -24.49
CA PRO A 29 -9.08 11.71 -24.29
C PRO A 29 -9.32 12.88 -23.33
N LEU A 30 -8.84 12.78 -22.09
CA LEU A 30 -8.91 13.86 -21.11
C LEU A 30 -7.62 14.68 -21.12
N ARG A 31 -7.60 15.74 -21.93
CA ARG A 31 -6.41 16.59 -22.15
C ARG A 31 -6.28 17.69 -21.11
N VAL A 32 -6.41 17.33 -19.84
CA VAL A 32 -6.27 18.23 -18.69
C VAL A 32 -5.15 17.71 -17.81
N ARG A 33 -4.17 18.57 -17.52
CA ARG A 33 -3.07 18.30 -16.60
C ARG A 33 -3.47 18.65 -15.18
N ASP A 34 -2.76 18.05 -14.22
CA ASP A 34 -2.90 18.39 -12.80
C ASP A 34 -4.34 18.26 -12.31
N VAL A 35 -5.04 17.21 -12.79
CA VAL A 35 -6.41 16.93 -12.36
C VAL A 35 -6.37 16.49 -10.91
N ASP A 36 -6.89 17.31 -10.01
CA ASP A 36 -6.95 16.99 -8.59
C ASP A 36 -8.27 16.28 -8.19
N THR A 37 -8.33 15.76 -6.97
CA THR A 37 -9.54 15.05 -6.48
C THR A 37 -10.77 15.94 -6.31
N ASP A 38 -10.63 17.25 -6.08
CA ASP A 38 -11.74 18.20 -6.03
C ASP A 38 -12.33 18.41 -7.43
N GLN A 39 -11.47 18.45 -8.46
CA GLN A 39 -11.91 18.53 -9.84
C GLN A 39 -12.60 17.26 -10.32
N ILE A 40 -12.13 16.07 -9.88
CA ILE A 40 -12.82 14.80 -10.18
C ILE A 40 -14.18 14.76 -9.49
N ILE A 41 -14.27 15.12 -8.20
CA ILE A 41 -15.53 15.25 -7.49
C ILE A 41 -15.45 16.34 -6.41
N PRO A 42 -16.24 17.42 -6.52
CA PRO A 42 -16.21 18.49 -5.53
C PRO A 42 -16.71 18.02 -4.16
N ALA A 43 -16.11 18.52 -3.08
CA ALA A 43 -16.40 18.07 -1.72
C ALA A 43 -17.90 18.13 -1.33
N ARG A 44 -18.68 19.04 -1.92
CA ARG A 44 -20.13 19.16 -1.69
C ARG A 44 -20.94 17.91 -2.11
N PHE A 45 -20.40 17.08 -2.99
CA PHE A 45 -20.99 15.81 -3.39
C PHE A 45 -20.52 14.63 -2.52
N CYS A 46 -19.56 14.85 -1.61
CA CYS A 46 -18.99 13.83 -0.73
C CYS A 46 -19.73 13.74 0.62
N THR A 47 -21.05 13.91 0.62
CA THR A 47 -21.88 13.90 1.84
C THR A 47 -22.64 12.59 2.03
N ASN A 48 -22.72 11.74 1.00
CA ASN A 48 -23.38 10.44 1.11
C ASN A 48 -22.55 9.48 1.98
N THR A 49 -23.26 8.68 2.78
CA THR A 49 -22.67 7.59 3.60
C THR A 49 -22.70 6.24 2.89
N GLU A 50 -23.53 6.12 1.84
CA GLU A 50 -23.54 4.95 0.96
C GLU A 50 -22.43 5.06 -0.10
N ARG A 51 -22.00 3.93 -0.67
CA ARG A 51 -21.03 3.85 -1.78
C ARG A 51 -21.69 4.07 -3.16
N THR A 52 -22.79 4.79 -3.20
CA THR A 52 -23.62 5.02 -4.39
C THR A 52 -24.03 6.49 -4.52
N GLY A 53 -24.29 6.97 -5.73
CA GLY A 53 -24.79 8.33 -5.96
C GLY A 53 -23.69 9.38 -6.10
N PHE A 54 -22.47 8.95 -6.45
CA PHE A 54 -21.35 9.85 -6.71
C PHE A 54 -21.21 10.23 -8.18
N ALA A 55 -21.88 9.52 -9.10
CA ALA A 55 -21.82 9.79 -10.55
C ALA A 55 -22.17 11.25 -10.91
N ASP A 56 -23.20 11.83 -10.28
CA ASP A 56 -23.64 13.21 -10.54
C ASP A 56 -22.58 14.25 -10.15
N GLY A 57 -21.66 13.89 -9.24
CA GLY A 57 -20.55 14.74 -8.83
C GLY A 57 -19.35 14.69 -9.76
N LEU A 58 -19.28 13.73 -10.70
CA LEU A 58 -18.09 13.49 -11.53
C LEU A 58 -17.82 14.68 -12.46
N PHE A 59 -16.74 15.41 -12.21
CA PHE A 59 -16.34 16.62 -12.93
C PHE A 59 -17.43 17.71 -12.94
N ALA A 60 -18.27 17.78 -11.90
CA ALA A 60 -19.46 18.65 -11.89
C ALA A 60 -19.15 20.13 -12.16
N ASP A 61 -18.08 20.68 -11.56
CA ASP A 61 -17.68 22.07 -11.81
C ASP A 61 -17.22 22.27 -13.26
N ARG A 62 -16.47 21.30 -13.80
CA ARG A 62 -16.00 21.37 -15.19
C ARG A 62 -17.14 21.24 -16.19
N ARG A 63 -18.12 20.36 -15.94
CA ARG A 63 -19.32 20.20 -16.78
C ARG A 63 -20.22 21.45 -16.74
N ALA A 64 -20.22 22.17 -15.62
CA ALA A 64 -20.94 23.44 -15.52
C ALA A 64 -20.27 24.56 -16.32
N ASP A 65 -18.93 24.61 -16.31
CA ASP A 65 -18.15 25.62 -17.03
C ASP A 65 -18.03 25.32 -18.54
N ASP A 66 -18.05 24.05 -18.93
CA ASP A 66 -17.84 23.58 -20.29
C ASP A 66 -18.93 22.59 -20.71
N SER A 67 -19.93 23.08 -21.46
CA SER A 67 -21.00 22.25 -22.00
C SER A 67 -20.55 21.25 -23.07
N GLY A 68 -19.31 21.36 -23.54
CA GLY A 68 -18.66 20.44 -24.47
C GLY A 68 -17.70 19.47 -23.78
N PHE A 69 -17.83 19.27 -22.47
CA PHE A 69 -16.92 18.41 -21.72
C PHE A 69 -16.83 17.01 -22.34
N VAL A 70 -15.60 16.49 -22.47
CA VAL A 70 -15.31 15.31 -23.32
C VAL A 70 -16.04 14.04 -22.91
N LEU A 71 -16.36 13.87 -21.62
CA LEU A 71 -17.12 12.72 -21.13
C LEU A 71 -18.62 12.78 -21.48
N ASP A 72 -19.13 13.96 -21.83
CA ASP A 72 -20.51 14.19 -22.25
C ASP A 72 -20.67 14.23 -23.78
N ASP A 73 -19.56 14.19 -24.52
CA ASP A 73 -19.58 14.11 -25.98
C ASP A 73 -20.23 12.78 -26.43
N PRO A 74 -21.31 12.83 -27.24
CA PRO A 74 -21.97 11.63 -27.75
C PRO A 74 -21.03 10.65 -28.47
N ARG A 75 -19.91 11.13 -29.04
CA ARG A 75 -18.89 10.31 -29.70
C ARG A 75 -18.16 9.37 -28.74
N HIS A 76 -18.12 9.70 -27.45
CA HIS A 76 -17.46 8.91 -26.40
C HIS A 76 -18.46 8.22 -25.47
N ARG A 77 -19.74 8.15 -25.85
CA ARG A 77 -20.77 7.50 -25.03
C ARG A 77 -20.40 6.03 -24.76
N GLY A 78 -20.38 5.66 -23.48
CA GLY A 78 -20.02 4.30 -23.05
C GLY A 78 -18.51 4.04 -23.00
N ALA A 79 -17.67 5.06 -23.23
CA ALA A 79 -16.25 4.95 -22.98
C ALA A 79 -15.99 4.56 -21.52
N SER A 80 -15.10 3.58 -21.33
CA SER A 80 -14.74 3.05 -20.02
C SER A 80 -13.25 3.21 -19.72
N VAL A 81 -12.49 3.80 -20.65
CA VAL A 81 -11.05 4.06 -20.52
C VAL A 81 -10.78 5.56 -20.66
N ILE A 82 -10.38 6.22 -19.58
CA ILE A 82 -9.87 7.60 -19.65
C ILE A 82 -8.39 7.56 -20.01
N VAL A 83 -7.98 8.35 -20.99
CA VAL A 83 -6.57 8.60 -21.30
C VAL A 83 -6.27 10.05 -20.93
N ALA A 84 -5.66 10.23 -19.75
CA ALA A 84 -5.43 11.53 -19.14
C ALA A 84 -4.00 12.04 -19.36
N ALA A 85 -3.81 13.35 -19.19
CA ALA A 85 -2.49 13.95 -19.12
C ALA A 85 -1.81 13.64 -17.76
N GLU A 86 -0.61 14.20 -17.54
CA GLU A 86 0.15 14.02 -16.30
C GLU A 86 -0.55 14.57 -15.05
N ASN A 87 -0.18 14.02 -13.89
CA ASN A 87 -0.64 14.42 -12.55
C ASN A 87 -2.15 14.23 -12.31
N PHE A 88 -2.70 13.10 -12.78
CA PHE A 88 -4.12 12.78 -12.56
C PHE A 88 -4.39 12.26 -11.13
N GLY A 89 -5.48 12.72 -10.51
CA GLY A 89 -5.88 12.34 -9.15
C GLY A 89 -4.93 12.86 -8.08
N THR A 90 -4.34 14.04 -8.26
CA THR A 90 -3.49 14.66 -7.23
C THR A 90 -4.31 15.31 -6.13
N GLY A 91 -3.66 15.75 -5.05
CA GLY A 91 -4.32 16.44 -3.94
C GLY A 91 -4.80 15.51 -2.84
N SER A 92 -5.96 15.82 -2.27
CA SER A 92 -6.46 15.19 -1.04
C SER A 92 -6.85 13.72 -1.21
N SER A 93 -6.73 12.93 -0.13
CA SER A 93 -7.24 11.55 -0.12
C SER A 93 -8.77 11.54 -0.21
N ARG A 94 -9.31 11.14 -1.36
CA ARG A 94 -10.76 11.01 -1.57
C ARG A 94 -11.10 9.76 -2.36
N GLU A 95 -11.59 8.75 -1.65
CA GLU A 95 -12.08 7.51 -2.26
C GLU A 95 -13.30 7.76 -3.14
N ALA A 96 -14.13 8.76 -2.79
CA ALA A 96 -15.27 9.20 -3.57
C ALA A 96 -14.92 9.57 -5.03
N ALA A 97 -13.69 10.03 -5.30
CA ALA A 97 -13.24 10.30 -6.68
C ALA A 97 -13.19 9.03 -7.53
N VAL A 98 -12.79 7.91 -6.93
CA VAL A 98 -12.76 6.60 -7.59
C VAL A 98 -14.19 6.07 -7.78
N TRP A 99 -15.06 6.21 -6.78
CA TRP A 99 -16.45 5.79 -6.87
C TRP A 99 -17.22 6.56 -7.95
N ALA A 100 -17.02 7.87 -8.04
CA ALA A 100 -17.62 8.70 -9.08
C ALA A 100 -17.24 8.23 -10.49
N LEU A 101 -15.95 7.91 -10.71
CA LEU A 101 -15.47 7.35 -11.97
C LEU A 101 -16.10 5.97 -12.24
N ALA A 102 -16.11 5.08 -11.25
CA ALA A 102 -16.63 3.73 -11.38
C ALA A 102 -18.14 3.69 -11.66
N GLU A 103 -18.94 4.52 -10.97
CA GLU A 103 -20.39 4.63 -11.20
C GLU A 103 -20.72 5.21 -12.57
N HIS A 104 -19.89 6.12 -13.08
CA HIS A 104 -20.01 6.62 -14.46
C HIS A 104 -19.69 5.53 -15.50
N GLY A 105 -19.10 4.40 -15.08
CA GLY A 105 -18.74 3.29 -15.96
C GLY A 105 -17.27 3.29 -16.40
N ILE A 106 -16.44 4.17 -15.84
CA ILE A 106 -14.98 4.13 -16.07
C ILE A 106 -14.39 2.96 -15.30
N ARG A 107 -13.56 2.17 -15.98
CA ARG A 107 -12.85 1.01 -15.41
C ARG A 107 -11.35 1.19 -15.45
N VAL A 108 -10.83 1.97 -16.40
CA VAL A 108 -9.41 2.20 -16.58
C VAL A 108 -9.14 3.70 -16.69
N VAL A 109 -8.08 4.15 -16.03
CA VAL A 109 -7.47 5.46 -16.27
C VAL A 109 -6.01 5.25 -16.61
N LEU A 110 -5.58 5.80 -17.74
CA LEU A 110 -4.19 5.82 -18.19
C LEU A 110 -3.62 7.22 -17.99
N SER A 111 -2.45 7.34 -17.39
CA SER A 111 -1.74 8.63 -17.26
C SER A 111 -0.24 8.40 -17.11
N PRO A 112 0.62 9.37 -17.50
CA PRO A 112 2.05 9.34 -17.20
C PRO A 112 2.37 9.40 -15.72
N ARG A 113 1.49 10.01 -14.93
CA ARG A 113 1.71 10.18 -13.49
C ARG A 113 0.39 10.34 -12.76
N PHE A 114 0.25 9.64 -11.65
CA PHE A 114 -0.89 9.75 -10.75
C PHE A 114 -0.49 10.38 -9.42
N GLY A 115 -1.47 10.93 -8.69
CA GLY A 115 -1.35 11.07 -7.25
C GLY A 115 -1.32 9.70 -6.57
N ASP A 116 -0.34 9.45 -5.70
CA ASP A 116 -0.09 8.13 -5.11
C ASP A 116 -1.30 7.58 -4.36
N ILE A 117 -1.99 8.45 -3.62
CA ILE A 117 -3.18 8.09 -2.84
C ILE A 117 -4.34 7.71 -3.76
N PHE A 118 -4.61 8.51 -4.79
CA PHE A 118 -5.65 8.20 -5.77
C PHE A 118 -5.35 6.86 -6.45
N ARG A 119 -4.10 6.63 -6.86
CA ARG A 119 -3.69 5.39 -7.52
C ARG A 119 -3.91 4.18 -6.61
N ALA A 120 -3.53 4.27 -5.34
CA ALA A 120 -3.78 3.20 -4.37
C ALA A 120 -5.28 2.92 -4.19
N ASN A 121 -6.09 3.96 -4.01
CA ASN A 121 -7.54 3.84 -3.86
C ASN A 121 -8.21 3.25 -5.11
N ALA A 122 -7.72 3.64 -6.31
CA ALA A 122 -8.20 3.12 -7.58
C ALA A 122 -8.03 1.59 -7.64
N TRP A 123 -6.80 1.10 -7.43
CA TRP A 123 -6.51 -0.33 -7.42
C TRP A 123 -7.24 -1.09 -6.31
N PHE A 124 -7.43 -0.45 -5.15
CA PHE A 124 -8.19 -1.02 -4.05
C PHE A 124 -9.67 -1.24 -4.40
N ASN A 125 -10.27 -0.30 -5.13
CA ASN A 125 -11.67 -0.33 -5.55
C ASN A 125 -11.91 -0.97 -6.93
N GLY A 126 -10.89 -1.61 -7.53
CA GLY A 126 -11.03 -2.30 -8.82
C GLY A 126 -11.00 -1.40 -10.06
N LEU A 127 -10.62 -0.12 -9.92
CA LEU A 127 -10.37 0.78 -11.04
C LEU A 127 -8.88 0.76 -11.43
N TYR A 128 -8.57 0.49 -12.69
CA TYR A 128 -7.19 0.28 -13.13
C TYR A 128 -6.51 1.61 -13.44
N ALA A 129 -5.70 2.11 -12.51
CA ALA A 129 -4.90 3.32 -12.69
C ALA A 129 -3.49 2.96 -13.21
N VAL A 130 -3.40 2.77 -14.53
CA VAL A 130 -2.20 2.25 -15.21
C VAL A 130 -1.28 3.39 -15.63
N THR A 131 -0.04 3.38 -15.14
CA THR A 131 0.99 4.33 -15.53
C THR A 131 1.60 3.97 -16.88
N VAL A 132 1.58 4.91 -17.84
CA VAL A 132 2.08 4.73 -19.22
C VAL A 132 2.96 5.90 -19.65
N PRO A 133 3.97 5.74 -20.52
CA PRO A 133 4.77 6.87 -20.99
C PRO A 133 3.92 7.87 -21.79
N GLN A 134 4.32 9.16 -21.78
CA GLN A 134 3.62 10.22 -22.53
C GLN A 134 3.48 9.89 -24.03
N SER A 135 4.46 9.20 -24.61
CA SER A 135 4.40 8.76 -26.02
C SER A 135 3.23 7.82 -26.31
N PHE A 136 2.86 6.95 -25.36
CA PHE A 136 1.69 6.08 -25.46
C PHE A 136 0.39 6.90 -25.37
N VAL A 137 0.32 7.83 -24.41
CA VAL A 137 -0.81 8.77 -24.26
C VAL A 137 -1.08 9.54 -25.55
N ASP A 138 -0.04 10.14 -26.13
CA ASP A 138 -0.16 10.91 -27.36
C ASP A 138 -0.58 10.04 -28.55
N ALA A 139 -0.09 8.79 -28.62
CA ALA A 139 -0.48 7.86 -29.67
C ALA A 139 -1.95 7.48 -29.57
N VAL A 140 -2.45 7.18 -28.37
CA VAL A 140 -3.86 6.87 -28.16
C VAL A 140 -4.74 8.09 -28.41
N TRP A 141 -4.33 9.29 -28.00
CA TRP A 141 -5.06 10.52 -28.33
C TRP A 141 -5.21 10.73 -29.83
N ARG A 142 -4.13 10.57 -30.62
CA ARG A 142 -4.21 10.67 -32.08
C ARG A 142 -5.13 9.61 -32.70
N ALA A 143 -5.10 8.38 -32.16
CA ALA A 143 -5.99 7.31 -32.62
C ALA A 143 -7.46 7.63 -32.33
N VAL A 144 -7.77 8.11 -31.12
CA VAL A 144 -9.13 8.49 -30.72
C VAL A 144 -9.65 9.70 -31.51
N ASP A 145 -8.79 10.67 -31.85
CA ASP A 145 -9.17 11.81 -32.69
C ASP A 145 -9.52 11.37 -34.12
N ALA A 146 -8.83 10.34 -34.63
CA ALA A 146 -9.10 9.76 -35.95
C ALA A 146 -10.33 8.84 -35.93
N ASP A 147 -10.51 8.07 -34.86
CA ASP A 147 -11.61 7.15 -34.64
C ASP A 147 -12.04 7.12 -33.16
N PRO A 148 -13.17 7.76 -32.80
CA PRO A 148 -13.70 7.75 -31.43
C PRO A 148 -14.02 6.35 -30.88
N ALA A 149 -14.12 5.33 -31.73
CA ALA A 149 -14.30 3.93 -31.32
C ALA A 149 -12.98 3.22 -30.96
N THR A 150 -11.84 3.94 -30.97
CA THR A 150 -10.53 3.39 -30.59
C THR A 150 -10.60 2.69 -29.24
N GLU A 151 -10.30 1.39 -29.24
CA GLU A 151 -10.27 0.56 -28.04
C GLU A 151 -8.88 0.53 -27.40
N VAL A 152 -8.89 0.41 -26.08
CA VAL A 152 -7.71 0.08 -25.27
C VAL A 152 -8.00 -1.21 -24.50
N ARG A 153 -7.02 -2.11 -24.51
CA ARG A 153 -7.02 -3.35 -23.74
C ARG A 153 -6.00 -3.25 -22.61
N VAL A 154 -6.42 -3.51 -21.38
CA VAL A 154 -5.53 -3.74 -20.23
C VAL A 154 -5.61 -5.21 -19.84
N ASP A 155 -4.45 -5.84 -19.68
CA ASP A 155 -4.30 -7.23 -19.27
C ASP A 155 -3.50 -7.29 -17.96
N LEU A 156 -4.17 -7.68 -16.87
CA LEU A 156 -3.53 -7.80 -15.57
C LEU A 156 -2.69 -9.06 -15.42
N ALA A 157 -2.90 -10.10 -16.23
CA ALA A 157 -2.08 -11.32 -16.15
C ALA A 157 -0.70 -11.05 -16.75
N ASP A 158 -0.67 -10.43 -17.92
CA ASP A 158 0.57 -10.11 -18.63
C ASP A 158 1.17 -8.75 -18.25
N LEU A 159 0.44 -7.96 -17.44
CA LEU A 159 0.79 -6.58 -17.08
C LEU A 159 1.07 -5.71 -18.31
N THR A 160 0.18 -5.79 -19.30
CA THR A 160 0.28 -5.02 -20.54
C THR A 160 -0.95 -4.16 -20.80
N VAL A 161 -0.72 -3.01 -21.43
CA VAL A 161 -1.77 -2.19 -22.02
C VAL A 161 -1.53 -2.07 -23.53
N THR A 162 -2.58 -2.31 -24.31
CA THR A 162 -2.55 -2.27 -25.77
C THR A 162 -3.51 -1.23 -26.28
N GLY A 163 -3.03 -0.32 -27.14
CA GLY A 163 -3.83 0.74 -27.75
C GLY A 163 -3.06 1.43 -28.88
N ALA A 164 -3.76 1.95 -29.89
CA ALA A 164 -3.14 2.57 -31.06
C ALA A 164 -2.08 1.69 -31.78
N GLY A 165 -2.25 0.36 -31.75
CA GLY A 165 -1.29 -0.60 -32.30
C GLY A 165 0.00 -0.78 -31.48
N ILE A 166 0.08 -0.19 -30.29
CA ILE A 166 1.23 -0.26 -29.39
C ILE A 166 0.89 -1.18 -28.22
N VAL A 167 1.81 -2.08 -27.87
CA VAL A 167 1.77 -2.86 -26.63
C VAL A 167 2.79 -2.27 -25.66
N GLN A 168 2.33 -1.85 -24.49
CA GLN A 168 3.13 -1.19 -23.48
C GLN A 168 3.06 -1.99 -22.16
N PRO A 169 4.19 -2.47 -21.62
CA PRO A 169 4.21 -3.05 -20.28
C PRO A 169 3.99 -1.98 -19.22
N PHE A 170 3.38 -2.37 -18.09
CA PHE A 170 3.26 -1.55 -16.89
C PHE A 170 3.63 -2.35 -15.63
N ALA A 171 3.82 -1.65 -14.52
CA ALA A 171 4.15 -2.27 -13.23
C ALA A 171 2.94 -2.25 -12.27
N LEU A 172 2.75 -3.36 -11.57
CA LEU A 172 1.78 -3.53 -10.49
C LEU A 172 2.39 -4.44 -9.42
N ASP A 173 2.08 -4.21 -8.15
CA ASP A 173 2.51 -5.13 -7.09
C ASP A 173 1.77 -6.46 -7.19
N ALA A 174 2.47 -7.55 -6.87
CA ALA A 174 1.97 -8.91 -7.03
C ALA A 174 0.70 -9.17 -6.22
N ASP A 175 0.59 -8.61 -5.01
CA ASP A 175 -0.58 -8.82 -4.15
C ASP A 175 -1.83 -8.18 -4.74
N THR A 176 -1.72 -6.93 -5.23
CA THR A 176 -2.82 -6.25 -5.94
C THR A 176 -3.18 -6.99 -7.22
N GLN A 177 -2.19 -7.45 -8.00
CA GLN A 177 -2.42 -8.24 -9.21
C GLN A 177 -3.20 -9.52 -8.90
N ILE A 178 -2.75 -10.31 -7.92
CA ILE A 178 -3.39 -11.57 -7.51
C ILE A 178 -4.82 -11.31 -7.01
N ARG A 179 -5.01 -10.29 -6.16
CA ARG A 179 -6.32 -9.92 -5.63
C ARG A 179 -7.31 -9.61 -6.75
N LEU A 180 -6.91 -8.77 -7.70
CA LEU A 180 -7.75 -8.37 -8.83
C LEU A 180 -8.02 -9.54 -9.78
N LEU A 181 -7.02 -10.36 -10.10
CA LEU A 181 -7.19 -11.56 -10.95
C LEU A 181 -8.18 -12.56 -10.34
N ARG A 182 -8.23 -12.67 -9.00
CA ARG A 182 -9.17 -13.53 -8.28
C ARG A 182 -10.54 -12.91 -8.06
N GLY A 183 -10.75 -11.65 -8.48
CA GLY A 183 -11.98 -10.90 -8.23
C GLY A 183 -12.29 -10.72 -6.75
N GLN A 184 -11.26 -10.74 -5.90
CA GLN A 184 -11.40 -10.63 -4.46
C GLN A 184 -11.38 -9.16 -4.06
N ASP A 185 -12.30 -8.74 -3.19
CA ASP A 185 -12.09 -7.51 -2.44
C ASP A 185 -11.11 -7.78 -1.27
N ALA A 186 -10.63 -6.73 -0.62
CA ALA A 186 -9.69 -6.88 0.49
C ALA A 186 -10.26 -7.70 1.67
N ILE A 187 -11.59 -7.74 1.83
CA ILE A 187 -12.25 -8.54 2.87
C ILE A 187 -12.22 -10.01 2.46
N GLY A 188 -12.51 -10.33 1.20
CA GLY A 188 -12.44 -11.67 0.63
C GLY A 188 -11.04 -12.25 0.67
N ALA A 189 -10.00 -11.42 0.49
CA ALA A 189 -8.61 -11.83 0.71
C ALA A 189 -8.37 -12.24 2.17
N THR A 190 -8.84 -11.45 3.14
CA THR A 190 -8.77 -11.76 4.57
C THR A 190 -9.58 -13.00 4.96
N LEU A 191 -10.72 -13.26 4.31
CA LEU A 191 -11.55 -14.44 4.58
C LEU A 191 -10.85 -15.77 4.23
N HIS A 192 -9.85 -15.78 3.35
CA HIS A 192 -9.01 -16.99 3.14
C HIS A 192 -8.23 -17.38 4.39
N HIS A 193 -8.01 -16.42 5.28
CA HIS A 193 -7.35 -16.61 6.56
C HIS A 193 -8.36 -16.76 7.70
N GLU A 194 -9.65 -17.02 7.43
CA GLU A 194 -10.67 -17.11 8.50
C GLU A 194 -10.32 -18.18 9.54
N ASP A 195 -9.81 -19.34 9.11
CA ASP A 195 -9.41 -20.41 10.03
C ASP A 195 -8.16 -20.01 10.84
N ASP A 196 -7.20 -19.30 10.23
CA ASP A 196 -6.03 -18.76 10.90
C ASP A 196 -6.44 -17.68 11.93
N VAL A 197 -7.37 -16.79 11.55
CA VAL A 197 -7.95 -15.77 12.44
C VAL A 197 -8.70 -16.43 13.59
N ARG A 198 -9.48 -17.48 13.35
CA ARG A 198 -10.20 -18.22 14.39
C ARG A 198 -9.24 -18.96 15.33
N ALA A 199 -8.20 -19.58 14.79
CA ALA A 199 -7.13 -20.19 15.56
C ALA A 199 -6.41 -19.16 16.42
N TYR A 200 -6.11 -17.98 15.88
CA TYR A 200 -5.56 -16.87 16.63
C TYR A 200 -6.52 -16.38 17.73
N GLU A 201 -7.80 -16.14 17.42
CA GLU A 201 -8.79 -15.65 18.38
C GLU A 201 -9.04 -16.60 19.55
N THR A 202 -8.93 -17.90 19.32
CA THR A 202 -9.06 -18.93 20.38
C THR A 202 -7.87 -18.98 21.34
N HIS A 203 -6.67 -18.58 20.88
CA HIS A 203 -5.44 -18.64 21.68
C HIS A 203 -4.97 -17.26 22.16
N ARG A 204 -5.52 -16.16 21.64
CA ARG A 204 -5.11 -14.83 22.05
C ARG A 204 -5.54 -14.55 23.49
N ALA A 205 -4.67 -13.88 24.24
CA ALA A 205 -5.03 -13.32 25.52
C ALA A 205 -6.15 -12.27 25.34
N PRO A 206 -7.12 -12.18 26.27
CA PRO A 206 -8.19 -11.19 26.17
C PRO A 206 -7.59 -9.77 26.11
N THR A 207 -8.08 -8.97 25.16
CA THR A 207 -7.64 -7.59 25.01
C THR A 207 -7.90 -6.83 26.31
N PRO A 208 -6.89 -6.19 26.93
CA PRO A 208 -7.13 -5.37 28.11
C PRO A 208 -8.08 -4.23 27.75
N THR A 209 -9.21 -4.14 28.45
CA THR A 209 -10.23 -3.11 28.23
C THR A 209 -9.64 -1.72 28.48
N THR A 210 -9.45 -0.92 27.43
CA THR A 210 -8.88 0.44 27.52
C THR A 210 -9.85 1.48 28.09
N THR A 211 -11.08 1.10 28.42
CA THR A 211 -12.10 1.96 29.03
C THR A 211 -12.27 1.71 30.53
N ALA A 212 -11.17 1.67 31.28
CA ALA A 212 -11.26 1.97 32.71
C ALA A 212 -11.36 3.50 32.88
N ARG A 213 -12.52 4.02 33.28
CA ARG A 213 -12.65 5.41 33.73
C ARG A 213 -11.59 5.67 34.81
N PHE A 214 -10.62 6.53 34.52
CA PHE A 214 -9.65 6.98 35.52
C PHE A 214 -10.40 7.67 36.67
N PRO A 215 -10.28 7.18 37.92
CA PRO A 215 -10.79 7.95 39.05
C PRO A 215 -9.94 9.22 39.20
N ALA A 216 -10.59 10.34 39.52
CA ALA A 216 -9.93 11.63 39.71
C ALA A 216 -8.74 11.51 40.67
N ALA A 217 -7.61 12.09 40.28
CA ALA A 217 -6.34 11.94 40.99
C ALA A 217 -6.42 12.48 42.43
N GLY A 218 -6.32 11.58 43.40
CA GLY A 218 -6.02 11.92 44.80
C GLY A 218 -4.53 12.26 45.00
N PRO A 219 -4.16 12.91 46.12
CA PRO A 219 -2.82 13.43 46.32
C PRO A 219 -1.79 12.29 46.36
N ARG A 220 -0.74 12.42 45.54
CA ARG A 220 0.33 11.43 45.40
C ARG A 220 1.12 11.29 46.70
N ARG A 221 1.02 10.12 47.35
CA ARG A 221 1.99 9.70 48.37
C ARG A 221 3.28 9.22 47.69
N ALA A 222 4.42 9.65 48.23
CA ALA A 222 5.74 9.19 47.81
C ALA A 222 5.87 7.67 48.00
N ARG A 223 6.16 6.94 46.92
CA ARG A 223 6.41 5.49 46.96
C ARG A 223 7.88 5.23 47.30
N ARG A 224 8.10 4.31 48.25
CA ARG A 224 9.42 3.69 48.49
C ARG A 224 9.85 2.88 47.25
N PRO A 225 11.17 2.79 46.96
CA PRO A 225 11.68 2.03 45.83
C PRO A 225 11.45 0.53 46.06
N ARG A 226 10.90 -0.12 45.03
CA ARG A 226 10.75 -1.58 44.93
C ARG A 226 12.03 -2.10 44.25
N PRO A 227 12.60 -3.25 44.66
CA PRO A 227 13.77 -3.80 43.98
C PRO A 227 13.45 -4.06 42.50
N ALA A 228 14.39 -3.70 41.63
CA ALA A 228 14.27 -3.82 40.18
C ALA A 228 14.19 -5.30 39.79
N GLN A 229 12.99 -5.74 39.40
CA GLN A 229 12.88 -6.86 38.47
C GLN A 229 13.05 -6.25 37.09
N GLU A 230 14.07 -6.67 36.35
CA GLU A 230 14.25 -6.30 34.95
C GLU A 230 13.01 -6.74 34.18
N THR A 231 12.20 -5.78 33.76
CA THR A 231 11.08 -6.06 32.87
C THR A 231 11.67 -6.53 31.54
N PRO A 232 11.23 -7.68 30.99
CA PRO A 232 11.66 -8.11 29.68
C PRO A 232 11.42 -7.02 28.63
N MET A 233 12.42 -6.78 27.78
CA MET A 233 12.33 -5.80 26.69
C MET A 233 11.20 -6.19 25.73
N SER A 234 10.35 -5.22 25.35
CA SER A 234 9.30 -5.48 24.35
C SER A 234 9.93 -5.79 22.98
N PRO A 235 9.22 -6.49 22.06
CA PRO A 235 9.73 -6.75 20.71
C PRO A 235 10.12 -5.46 19.97
N GLU A 236 9.34 -4.39 20.09
CA GLU A 236 9.64 -3.09 19.47
C GLU A 236 10.89 -2.46 20.08
N ASP A 237 10.99 -2.40 21.42
CA ASP A 237 12.18 -1.88 22.10
C ASP A 237 13.44 -2.67 21.72
N ARG A 238 13.31 -3.98 21.51
CA ARG A 238 14.41 -4.85 21.10
C ARG A 238 14.91 -4.55 19.71
N VAL A 239 14.00 -4.29 18.78
CA VAL A 239 14.35 -3.89 17.41
C VAL A 239 14.98 -2.50 17.40
N HIS A 240 14.45 -1.54 18.17
CA HIS A 240 15.12 -0.24 18.33
C HIS A 240 16.52 -0.38 18.96
N ALA A 241 16.68 -1.26 19.95
CA ALA A 241 17.97 -1.56 20.55
C ALA A 241 18.94 -2.21 19.55
N LEU A 242 18.45 -3.08 18.66
CA LEU A 242 19.25 -3.71 17.61
C LEU A 242 19.91 -2.66 16.72
N TYR A 243 19.12 -1.79 16.09
CA TYR A 243 19.65 -0.79 15.15
C TYR A 243 20.55 0.23 15.85
N ARG A 244 20.18 0.69 17.05
CA ARG A 244 21.01 1.59 17.84
C ARG A 244 22.38 0.97 18.14
N ARG A 245 22.44 -0.30 18.54
CA ARG A 245 23.72 -0.97 18.83
C ARG A 245 24.56 -1.20 17.58
N ILE A 246 23.94 -1.47 16.43
CA ILE A 246 24.64 -1.53 15.13
C ILE A 246 25.30 -0.17 14.82
N ASP A 247 24.56 0.92 15.02
CA ASP A 247 25.03 2.29 14.74
C ASP A 247 26.11 2.75 15.73
N GLU A 248 26.02 2.33 16.99
CA GLU A 248 27.02 2.58 18.05
C GLU A 248 28.28 1.69 17.91
N GLY A 249 28.25 0.68 17.04
CA GLY A 249 29.33 -0.31 16.92
C GLY A 249 29.42 -1.31 18.08
N ASP A 250 28.38 -1.43 18.90
CA ASP A 250 28.30 -2.37 20.02
C ASP A 250 27.88 -3.77 19.52
N PHE A 251 28.79 -4.46 18.83
CA PHE A 251 28.48 -5.75 18.21
C PHE A 251 28.25 -6.88 19.22
N ALA A 252 28.92 -6.84 20.38
CA ALA A 252 28.69 -7.82 21.45
C ALA A 252 27.29 -7.66 22.05
N GLY A 253 26.88 -6.42 22.31
CA GLY A 253 25.55 -6.12 22.78
C GLY A 253 24.45 -6.36 21.75
N PHE A 254 24.76 -6.14 20.47
CA PHE A 254 23.90 -6.48 19.34
C PHE A 254 23.66 -7.99 19.26
N ALA A 255 24.74 -8.79 19.32
CA ALA A 255 24.68 -10.24 19.27
C ALA A 255 23.89 -10.84 20.45
N ALA A 256 23.96 -10.22 21.63
CA ALA A 256 23.19 -10.62 22.81
C ALA A 256 21.67 -10.53 22.63
N LEU A 257 21.17 -9.89 21.56
CA LEU A 257 19.74 -9.85 21.24
C LEU A 257 19.24 -11.08 20.47
N PHE A 258 20.13 -11.90 19.92
CA PHE A 258 19.80 -13.09 19.12
C PHE A 258 19.83 -14.36 19.96
N HIS A 259 18.99 -15.35 19.63
CA HIS A 259 19.10 -16.69 20.19
C HIS A 259 20.40 -17.38 19.69
N GLU A 260 20.88 -18.41 20.40
CA GLU A 260 22.16 -19.05 20.07
C GLU A 260 22.17 -19.72 18.69
N ASP A 261 21.01 -20.19 18.23
CA ASP A 261 20.78 -20.84 16.94
C ASP A 261 20.14 -19.93 15.88
N ALA A 262 20.14 -18.61 16.12
CA ALA A 262 19.42 -17.66 15.27
C ALA A 262 19.89 -17.68 13.82
N VAL A 263 18.96 -17.48 12.89
CA VAL A 263 19.26 -17.46 11.45
C VAL A 263 19.07 -16.06 10.89
N TYR A 264 20.10 -15.55 10.21
CA TYR A 264 20.08 -14.25 9.54
C TYR A 264 20.22 -14.39 8.02
N HIS A 265 19.15 -14.07 7.29
CA HIS A 265 19.12 -14.03 5.83
C HIS A 265 19.43 -12.63 5.30
N ARG A 266 20.40 -12.57 4.40
CA ARG A 266 20.85 -11.34 3.73
C ARG A 266 20.69 -11.49 2.21
N PRO A 267 20.30 -10.43 1.48
CA PRO A 267 20.13 -10.53 0.03
C PRO A 267 21.40 -10.99 -0.68
N GLY A 268 21.27 -11.97 -1.57
CA GLY A 268 22.37 -12.44 -2.42
C GLY A 268 23.52 -13.16 -1.70
N SER A 269 23.38 -13.48 -0.41
CA SER A 269 24.41 -14.13 0.40
C SER A 269 23.85 -15.36 1.13
N PRO A 270 24.70 -16.37 1.44
CA PRO A 270 24.30 -17.44 2.34
C PRO A 270 23.83 -16.93 3.70
N ALA A 271 22.87 -17.65 4.28
CA ALA A 271 22.36 -17.36 5.62
C ALA A 271 23.47 -17.56 6.66
N LEU A 272 23.52 -16.64 7.63
CA LEU A 272 24.35 -16.82 8.82
C LEU A 272 23.54 -17.61 9.83
N VAL A 273 24.13 -18.67 10.38
CA VAL A 273 23.47 -19.58 11.34
C VAL A 273 24.24 -19.53 12.65
N GLY A 274 23.53 -19.15 13.70
CA GLY A 274 24.03 -19.01 15.06
C GLY A 274 24.52 -17.61 15.40
N ARG A 275 24.37 -17.24 16.68
CA ARG A 275 24.73 -15.92 17.21
C ARG A 275 26.18 -15.53 16.89
N ASP A 276 27.11 -16.45 17.05
CA ASP A 276 28.54 -16.20 16.85
C ASP A 276 28.86 -15.87 15.39
N ALA A 277 28.19 -16.53 14.43
CA ALA A 277 28.36 -16.25 13.00
C ALA A 277 27.79 -14.87 12.63
N ILE A 278 26.66 -14.49 13.24
CA ILE A 278 26.07 -13.17 13.08
C ILE A 278 27.01 -12.08 13.64
N GLU A 279 27.58 -12.29 14.82
CA GLU A 279 28.53 -11.35 15.44
C GLU A 279 29.81 -11.21 14.61
N ALA A 280 30.41 -12.34 14.20
CA ALA A 280 31.64 -12.35 13.39
C ALA A 280 31.44 -11.59 12.07
N TYR A 281 30.30 -11.76 11.40
CA TYR A 281 30.01 -10.98 10.20
C TYR A 281 30.02 -9.48 10.48
N TYR A 282 29.32 -9.01 11.52
CA TYR A 282 29.24 -7.58 11.83
C TYR A 282 30.58 -6.97 12.24
N ARG A 283 31.44 -7.76 12.90
CA ARG A 283 32.75 -7.32 13.36
C ARG A 283 33.82 -7.34 12.26
N ASP A 284 33.87 -8.42 11.49
CA ASP A 284 35.05 -8.77 10.69
C ASP A 284 34.80 -8.74 9.17
N GLU A 285 33.56 -8.95 8.73
CA GLU A 285 33.25 -9.12 7.30
C GLU A 285 32.36 -8.01 6.71
N ARG A 286 31.66 -7.25 7.56
CA ARG A 286 30.73 -6.20 7.14
C ARG A 286 31.47 -5.10 6.40
N THR A 287 31.00 -4.78 5.19
CA THR A 287 31.61 -3.76 4.33
C THR A 287 31.22 -2.33 4.70
N VAL A 288 30.29 -2.13 5.63
CA VAL A 288 29.83 -0.83 6.14
C VAL A 288 30.69 -0.45 7.35
N ALA A 289 31.34 0.71 7.29
CA ALA A 289 32.20 1.23 8.36
C ALA A 289 31.39 1.91 9.47
N ASP A 290 30.51 2.84 9.09
CA ASP A 290 29.67 3.63 10.00
C ASP A 290 28.39 4.06 9.29
N GLY A 291 27.40 4.50 10.06
CA GLY A 291 26.17 5.09 9.54
C GLY A 291 25.06 5.13 10.57
N THR A 292 23.86 5.48 10.11
CA THR A 292 22.68 5.59 10.96
C THR A 292 21.47 4.96 10.28
N HIS A 293 20.72 4.15 11.03
CA HIS A 293 19.43 3.63 10.61
C HIS A 293 18.31 4.54 11.10
N THR A 294 17.36 4.84 10.22
CA THR A 294 16.11 5.52 10.57
C THR A 294 14.94 4.59 10.29
N LEU A 295 14.17 4.25 11.33
CA LEU A 295 13.00 3.39 11.20
C LEU A 295 11.78 4.25 10.87
N SER A 296 11.18 4.03 9.71
CA SER A 296 9.97 4.73 9.27
C SER A 296 8.72 4.07 9.82
N ARG A 297 8.75 2.73 9.94
CA ARG A 297 7.64 1.96 10.47
C ARG A 297 8.13 0.71 11.18
N VAL A 298 7.49 0.38 12.28
CA VAL A 298 7.65 -0.86 13.04
C VAL A 298 6.26 -1.45 13.23
N LEU A 299 6.05 -2.69 12.82
CA LEU A 299 4.76 -3.39 12.88
C LEU A 299 4.95 -4.75 13.55
N LEU A 300 4.20 -5.02 14.61
CA LEU A 300 4.15 -6.32 15.27
C LEU A 300 2.88 -7.08 14.82
N SER A 301 3.04 -8.29 14.29
CA SER A 301 1.93 -9.20 13.94
C SER A 301 2.35 -10.65 14.16
N ASP A 302 1.49 -11.46 14.80
CA ASP A 302 1.64 -12.91 14.87
C ASP A 302 3.00 -13.43 15.40
N GLY A 303 3.60 -12.71 16.35
CA GLY A 303 4.91 -13.08 16.93
C GLY A 303 6.10 -12.77 16.02
N ALA A 304 5.87 -12.13 14.88
CA ALA A 304 6.89 -11.54 14.03
C ALA A 304 6.79 -10.01 14.02
N LEU A 305 7.91 -9.34 13.77
CA LEU A 305 7.99 -7.88 13.70
C LEU A 305 8.61 -7.46 12.38
N ALA A 306 7.91 -6.61 11.63
CA ALA A 306 8.38 -6.05 10.38
C ALA A 306 8.82 -4.59 10.57
N VAL A 307 9.93 -4.24 9.95
CA VAL A 307 10.52 -2.91 9.96
C VAL A 307 10.65 -2.41 8.53
N ASP A 308 10.30 -1.15 8.31
CA ASP A 308 10.62 -0.41 7.10
C ASP A 308 11.46 0.81 7.49
N GLY A 309 12.58 1.01 6.81
CA GLY A 309 13.56 2.03 7.19
C GLY A 309 14.52 2.43 6.07
N ALA A 310 15.43 3.32 6.44
CA ALA A 310 16.52 3.77 5.59
C ALA A 310 17.83 3.75 6.37
N PHE A 311 18.92 3.48 5.66
CA PHE A 311 20.28 3.58 6.15
C PHE A 311 21.04 4.61 5.35
N SER A 312 21.88 5.39 6.02
CA SER A 312 22.86 6.30 5.40
C SER A 312 24.18 6.20 6.15
N GLY A 313 25.30 6.07 5.44
CA GLY A 313 26.63 5.94 6.05
C GLY A 313 27.75 5.74 5.04
N HIS A 314 28.85 5.16 5.50
CA HIS A 314 30.05 4.94 4.68
C HIS A 314 30.43 3.47 4.63
N LEU A 315 30.95 3.04 3.47
CA LEU A 315 31.62 1.78 3.31
C LEU A 315 33.04 1.83 3.90
N THR A 316 33.61 0.67 4.16
CA THR A 316 35.01 0.47 4.61
C THR A 316 36.06 1.04 3.66
N ASP A 317 35.72 1.23 2.38
CA ASP A 317 36.57 1.90 1.39
C ASP A 317 36.33 3.42 1.28
N GLY A 318 35.50 3.98 2.17
CA GLY A 318 35.21 5.42 2.28
C GLY A 318 34.10 5.93 1.35
N ARG A 319 33.51 5.08 0.50
CA ARG A 319 32.37 5.49 -0.35
C ARG A 319 31.11 5.68 0.49
N GLU A 320 30.36 6.74 0.19
CA GLU A 320 29.03 6.95 0.76
C GLU A 320 28.04 5.88 0.25
N GLN A 321 27.13 5.46 1.14
CA GLN A 321 26.06 4.55 0.81
C GLN A 321 24.76 4.98 1.52
N ALA A 322 23.69 5.07 0.74
CA ALA A 322 22.33 5.20 1.26
C ALA A 322 21.41 4.19 0.58
N HIS A 323 20.53 3.56 1.34
CA HIS A 323 19.54 2.62 0.80
C HIS A 323 18.32 2.53 1.71
N ARG A 324 17.20 2.10 1.13
CA ARG A 324 16.04 1.68 1.92
C ARG A 324 16.12 0.20 2.23
N PHE A 325 15.51 -0.20 3.33
CA PHE A 325 15.43 -1.59 3.71
C PHE A 325 14.07 -1.93 4.30
N ALA A 326 13.70 -3.20 4.19
CA ALA A 326 12.68 -3.81 5.02
C ALA A 326 13.31 -5.02 5.73
N GLU A 327 12.94 -5.24 6.99
CA GLU A 327 13.39 -6.42 7.73
C GLU A 327 12.22 -7.09 8.44
N ILE A 328 12.28 -8.41 8.54
CA ILE A 328 11.34 -9.22 9.32
C ILE A 328 12.11 -9.95 10.41
N PHE A 329 11.55 -9.95 11.62
CA PHE A 329 12.11 -10.58 12.81
C PHE A 329 11.13 -11.59 13.38
N GLU A 330 11.61 -12.77 13.77
CA GLU A 330 10.87 -13.71 14.62
C GLU A 330 11.57 -13.82 15.98
N PHE A 331 10.77 -14.11 17.02
CA PHE A 331 11.24 -14.14 18.40
C PHE A 331 11.01 -15.52 19.02
N GLY A 332 11.99 -15.97 19.81
CA GLY A 332 11.86 -17.14 20.67
C GLY A 332 11.01 -16.85 21.91
N PRO A 333 10.65 -17.90 22.68
CA PRO A 333 9.91 -17.74 23.95
C PRO A 333 10.64 -16.89 25.01
N ASP A 334 11.96 -16.79 24.90
CA ASP A 334 12.83 -15.95 25.73
C ASP A 334 12.89 -14.48 25.22
N GLY A 335 12.20 -14.19 24.13
CA GLY A 335 12.13 -12.90 23.47
C GLY A 335 13.37 -12.55 22.65
N LEU A 336 14.33 -13.46 22.48
CA LEU A 336 15.50 -13.23 21.62
C LEU A 336 15.14 -13.44 20.15
N PHE A 337 15.87 -12.79 19.23
CA PHE A 337 15.67 -12.98 17.79
C PHE A 337 16.09 -14.40 17.39
N THR A 338 15.16 -15.21 16.92
CA THR A 338 15.44 -16.53 16.33
C THR A 338 15.63 -16.44 14.82
N ARG A 339 15.00 -15.46 14.18
CA ARG A 339 15.12 -15.22 12.75
C ARG A 339 15.19 -13.73 12.43
N ARG A 340 16.00 -13.38 11.44
CA ARG A 340 16.06 -12.07 10.81
C ARG A 340 16.16 -12.25 9.30
N ASP A 341 15.32 -11.56 8.55
CA ASP A 341 15.40 -11.52 7.08
C ASP A 341 15.50 -10.06 6.65
N SER A 342 16.60 -9.69 5.97
CA SER A 342 16.78 -8.34 5.41
C SER A 342 16.46 -8.29 3.92
N PHE A 343 15.81 -7.22 3.50
CA PHE A 343 15.55 -6.86 2.12
C PHE A 343 16.10 -5.45 1.87
N LEU A 344 16.92 -5.29 0.84
CA LEU A 344 17.55 -4.01 0.51
C LEU A 344 16.98 -3.48 -0.81
N PHE A 345 16.59 -2.22 -0.80
CA PHE A 345 16.08 -1.51 -1.97
C PHE A 345 17.07 -0.42 -2.36
N VAL A 346 17.69 -0.59 -3.53
CA VAL A 346 18.58 0.42 -4.10
C VAL A 346 17.71 1.60 -4.54
N LEU A 347 17.98 2.78 -3.98
CA LEU A 347 17.44 4.02 -4.52
C LEU A 347 18.22 4.31 -5.80
N ASN A 348 17.63 4.04 -6.95
CA ASN A 348 18.15 4.58 -8.21
C ASN A 348 17.86 6.08 -8.17
N PHE A 349 18.89 6.87 -7.83
CA PHE A 349 18.87 8.32 -7.98
C PHE A 349 19.01 8.72 -9.44
#